data_AF-A0A015U1E1-F1
#
_entry.id   AF-A0A015U1E1-F1
#
_cell.length_a   1.000
_cell.length_b   1.000
_cell.length_c   1.000
_cell.angle_alpha   90.00
_cell.angle_beta   90.00
_cell.angle_gamma   90.00
#
_symmetry.space_group_name_H-M   'P 1'
#
loop_
_entity.id
_entity.type
_entity.pdbx_description
1 polymer ?
#
loop_
_entity_poly.entity_id
_entity_poly.type
_entity_poly.pdbx_seq_one_letter_code
_entity_poly.pdbx_strand_id
1 'polypeptide(L)'
;MNLSKIIPIRYNLGNLSQYRTPLMGMSIIMILLCHARMDGAQLPDVVLSILSLGNWGVDIFLLVSGIGMYYSISKKGNNINWEGWILSRLKRVLIPYLILESPFWIWYSLHDGTGIKGFFYYISFCSYWTEHVGLWFLALLIPLYIITPLLYKLLSSSYKYLNLGILLVIVMVISVYPVGDNTIINTIQSCLFRTPCYLIGLCIGSEVKESKR
;
A
#
# COMPACT_ATOMS: atom_id res chain seq x y z
N MET A 1 -36.42 18.02 7.27
CA MET A 1 -36.51 16.54 7.25
C MET A 1 -35.13 15.98 7.58
N ASN A 2 -34.98 15.33 8.73
CA ASN A 2 -33.68 14.95 9.30
C ASN A 2 -33.22 13.62 8.67
N LEU A 3 -32.24 13.65 7.77
CA LEU A 3 -31.75 12.49 6.99
C LEU A 3 -31.00 11.45 7.84
N SER A 4 -30.90 11.64 9.15
CA SER A 4 -30.22 10.73 10.10
C SER A 4 -31.01 9.47 10.48
N LYS A 5 -32.23 9.27 9.94
CA LYS A 5 -33.14 8.17 10.34
C LYS A 5 -33.27 7.02 9.32
N ILE A 6 -32.52 7.03 8.22
CA ILE A 6 -32.56 5.93 7.24
C ILE A 6 -31.36 5.02 7.52
N ILE A 7 -31.58 4.03 8.40
CA ILE A 7 -30.63 2.98 8.81
C ILE A 7 -29.38 3.52 9.53
N PRO A 8 -29.32 3.50 10.88
CA PRO A 8 -28.05 3.69 11.58
C PRO A 8 -27.24 2.42 11.38
N ILE A 9 -26.50 2.31 10.27
CA ILE A 9 -25.35 1.41 10.24
C ILE A 9 -24.36 2.03 11.22
N ARG A 10 -24.43 1.62 12.50
CA ARG A 10 -23.37 1.87 13.48
C ARG A 10 -22.16 1.08 13.00
N TYR A 11 -21.36 1.66 12.11
CA TYR A 11 -20.06 1.12 11.76
C TYR A 11 -19.21 1.11 13.03
N ASN A 12 -18.96 -0.08 13.59
CA ASN A 12 -18.03 -0.23 14.70
C ASN A 12 -16.60 -0.13 14.16
N LEU A 13 -16.17 1.10 13.87
CA LEU A 13 -14.80 1.42 13.45
C LEU A 13 -13.76 1.06 14.53
N GLY A 14 -14.20 0.87 15.79
CA GLY A 14 -13.37 0.35 16.88
C GLY A 14 -12.80 -1.04 16.59
N ASN A 15 -13.57 -1.91 15.92
CA ASN A 15 -13.09 -3.23 15.50
C ASN A 15 -11.93 -3.12 14.48
N LEU A 16 -12.00 -2.16 13.56
CA LEU A 16 -10.94 -1.92 12.57
C LEU A 16 -9.63 -1.47 13.25
N SER A 17 -9.73 -0.72 14.36
CA SER A 17 -8.59 -0.37 15.20
C SER A 17 -8.01 -1.58 15.96
N GLN A 18 -8.89 -2.42 16.52
CA GLN A 18 -8.52 -3.60 17.31
C GLN A 18 -7.81 -4.66 16.46
N TYR A 19 -8.35 -4.97 15.28
CA TYR A 19 -7.84 -6.03 14.41
C TYR A 19 -6.82 -5.53 13.37
N ARG A 20 -6.33 -4.30 13.50
CA ARG A 20 -5.39 -3.68 12.56
C ARG A 20 -4.14 -4.54 12.29
N THR A 21 -3.52 -5.06 13.35
CA THR A 21 -2.30 -5.89 13.22
C THR A 21 -2.60 -7.25 12.58
N PRO A 22 -3.62 -8.01 13.03
CA PRO A 22 -4.08 -9.21 12.32
C PRO A 22 -4.40 -8.97 10.83
N LEU A 23 -5.07 -7.87 10.50
CA LEU A 23 -5.41 -7.51 9.12
C LEU A 23 -4.16 -7.25 8.27
N MET A 24 -3.14 -6.56 8.80
CA MET A 24 -1.86 -6.41 8.11
C MET A 24 -1.20 -7.77 7.84
N GLY A 25 -1.17 -8.67 8.83
CA GLY A 25 -0.59 -10.01 8.67
C GLY A 25 -1.33 -10.86 7.63
N MET A 26 -2.67 -10.88 7.69
CA MET A 26 -3.52 -11.55 6.72
C MET A 26 -3.31 -11.01 5.30
N SER A 27 -3.18 -9.68 5.17
CA SER A 27 -2.93 -9.03 3.89
C SER A 27 -1.58 -9.41 3.29
N ILE A 28 -0.52 -9.49 4.10
CA ILE A 28 0.80 -9.96 3.63
C ILE A 28 0.71 -11.39 3.12
N ILE A 29 0.02 -12.29 3.84
CA ILE A 29 -0.18 -13.67 3.40
C ILE A 29 -0.93 -13.71 2.06
N MET A 30 -2.00 -12.93 1.92
CA MET A 30 -2.75 -12.80 0.66
C MET A 30 -1.88 -12.33 -0.50
N ILE A 31 -1.02 -11.33 -0.27
CA ILE A 31 -0.08 -10.82 -1.27
C ILE A 31 0.94 -11.88 -1.68
N LEU A 32 1.50 -12.64 -0.74
CA LEU A 32 2.43 -13.73 -1.04
C LEU A 32 1.75 -14.83 -1.87
N LEU A 33 0.51 -15.20 -1.50
CA LEU A 33 -0.27 -16.21 -2.23
C LEU A 33 -0.59 -15.78 -3.66
N CYS A 34 -0.90 -14.50 -3.92
CA CYS A 34 -1.16 -14.07 -5.29
C CYS A 34 0.09 -14.03 -6.17
N HIS A 35 1.28 -13.81 -5.59
CA HIS A 35 2.55 -13.87 -6.35
C HIS A 35 2.94 -15.32 -6.68
N ALA A 36 2.64 -16.29 -5.81
CA ALA A 36 2.86 -17.71 -6.10
C ALA A 36 2.12 -18.21 -7.36
N ARG A 37 1.03 -17.55 -7.76
CA ARG A 37 0.35 -17.79 -9.04
C ARG A 37 1.13 -17.24 -10.25
N MET A 38 1.80 -16.09 -10.09
CA MET A 38 2.46 -15.38 -11.19
C MET A 38 3.72 -16.12 -11.69
N ASP A 39 4.36 -16.90 -10.81
CA ASP A 39 5.58 -17.67 -11.12
C ASP A 39 5.31 -19.01 -11.85
N GLY A 40 4.13 -19.17 -12.46
CA GLY A 40 3.86 -20.29 -13.38
C GLY A 40 3.62 -21.65 -12.72
N ALA A 41 3.21 -21.68 -11.45
CA ALA A 41 2.84 -22.92 -10.78
C ALA A 41 1.69 -23.62 -11.54
N GLN A 42 1.91 -24.87 -11.98
CA GLN A 42 0.91 -25.70 -12.64
C GLN A 42 -0.13 -26.18 -11.61
N LEU A 43 -1.07 -25.30 -11.28
CA LEU A 43 -2.13 -25.55 -10.30
C LEU A 43 -3.50 -25.62 -10.99
N PRO A 44 -4.46 -26.37 -10.43
CA PRO A 44 -5.84 -26.41 -10.94
C PRO A 44 -6.47 -25.01 -10.98
N ASP A 45 -7.37 -24.76 -11.94
CA ASP A 45 -8.02 -23.45 -12.15
C ASP A 45 -8.74 -22.91 -10.91
N VAL A 46 -9.29 -23.80 -10.08
CA VAL A 46 -9.94 -23.45 -8.81
C VAL A 46 -8.92 -22.86 -7.83
N VAL A 47 -7.72 -23.46 -7.76
CA VAL A 47 -6.64 -22.97 -6.89
C VAL A 47 -6.12 -21.63 -7.41
N LEU A 48 -5.89 -21.50 -8.73
CA LEU A 48 -5.47 -20.23 -9.34
C LEU A 48 -6.49 -19.10 -9.07
N SER A 49 -7.79 -19.41 -9.15
CA SER A 49 -8.86 -18.46 -8.85
C SER A 49 -8.85 -18.01 -7.39
N ILE A 50 -8.65 -18.93 -6.44
CA ILE A 50 -8.49 -18.59 -5.02
C ILE A 50 -7.25 -17.71 -4.80
N LEU A 51 -6.11 -18.03 -5.43
CA LEU A 51 -4.90 -17.21 -5.32
C LEU A 51 -5.08 -15.81 -5.90
N SER A 52 -5.95 -15.63 -6.91
CA SER A 52 -6.25 -14.30 -7.46
C SER A 52 -6.98 -13.38 -6.47
N LEU A 53 -7.73 -13.95 -5.52
CA LEU A 53 -8.33 -13.18 -4.43
C LEU A 53 -7.26 -12.54 -3.54
N GLY A 54 -6.04 -13.08 -3.51
CA GLY A 54 -4.92 -12.52 -2.77
C GLY A 54 -4.53 -11.11 -3.21
N ASN A 55 -4.90 -10.69 -4.42
CA ASN A 55 -4.67 -9.33 -4.92
C ASN A 55 -5.40 -8.26 -4.08
N TRP A 56 -6.57 -8.61 -3.49
CA TRP A 56 -7.29 -7.75 -2.56
C TRP A 56 -6.52 -7.51 -1.26
N GLY A 57 -5.55 -8.37 -0.94
CA GLY A 57 -4.62 -8.18 0.16
C GLY A 57 -3.87 -6.85 0.05
N VAL A 58 -3.53 -6.39 -1.16
CA VAL A 58 -2.87 -5.09 -1.35
C VAL A 58 -3.79 -3.94 -0.91
N ASP A 59 -5.06 -3.98 -1.29
CA ASP A 59 -6.04 -2.93 -0.96
C ASP A 59 -6.26 -2.86 0.56
N ILE A 60 -6.43 -4.01 1.21
CA ILE A 60 -6.57 -4.10 2.67
C ILE A 60 -5.29 -3.60 3.36
N PHE A 61 -4.12 -4.02 2.88
CA PHE A 61 -2.84 -3.58 3.42
C PHE A 61 -2.66 -2.06 3.34
N LEU A 62 -2.99 -1.46 2.20
CA LEU A 62 -2.89 -0.02 1.98
C LEU A 62 -3.88 0.75 2.86
N LEU A 63 -5.13 0.31 2.93
CA LEU A 63 -6.15 0.90 3.82
C LEU A 63 -5.69 0.90 5.28
N VAL A 64 -5.28 -0.26 5.76
CA VAL A 64 -4.85 -0.48 7.14
C VAL A 64 -3.54 0.27 7.44
N SER A 65 -2.66 0.40 6.45
CA SER A 65 -1.45 1.24 6.53
C SER A 65 -1.79 2.72 6.68
N GLY A 66 -2.72 3.25 5.87
CA GLY A 66 -3.17 4.65 5.98
C GLY A 66 -3.71 4.97 7.39
N ILE A 67 -4.56 4.09 7.94
CA ILE A 67 -5.07 4.21 9.32
C ILE A 67 -3.91 4.20 10.32
N GLY A 68 -2.97 3.26 10.17
CA GLY A 68 -1.80 3.13 11.04
C GLY A 68 -0.91 4.37 11.03
N MET A 69 -0.79 5.04 9.88
CA MET A 69 -0.01 6.26 9.72
C MET A 69 -0.68 7.45 10.41
N TYR A 70 -2.00 7.63 10.23
CA TYR A 70 -2.77 8.64 10.98
C TYR A 70 -2.58 8.49 12.49
N TYR A 71 -2.73 7.26 13.00
CA TYR A 71 -2.54 6.96 14.42
C TYR A 71 -1.14 7.29 14.91
N SER A 72 -0.13 6.96 14.11
CA SER A 72 1.25 7.24 14.50
C SER A 72 1.56 8.72 14.57
N ILE A 73 1.11 9.49 13.59
CA ILE A 73 1.40 10.93 13.52
C ILE A 73 0.63 11.63 14.63
N SER A 74 -0.66 11.33 14.78
CA SER A 74 -1.51 11.92 15.81
C SER A 74 -1.10 11.57 17.25
N LYS A 75 -0.29 10.52 17.47
CA LYS A 75 0.31 10.21 18.77
C LYS A 75 1.56 11.03 19.06
N LYS A 76 2.34 11.39 18.04
CA LYS A 76 3.58 12.18 18.17
C LYS A 76 3.30 13.68 18.35
N GLY A 77 2.18 14.17 17.80
CA GLY A 77 1.79 15.59 17.90
C GLY A 77 2.83 16.51 17.25
N ASN A 78 3.04 17.68 17.84
CA ASN A 78 3.89 18.74 17.27
C ASN A 78 5.40 18.44 17.33
N ASN A 79 5.84 17.45 18.11
CA ASN A 79 7.26 17.12 18.31
C ASN A 79 7.76 16.01 17.37
N ILE A 80 7.13 15.84 16.20
CA ILE A 80 7.49 14.77 15.28
C ILE A 80 8.75 15.15 14.48
N ASN A 81 9.83 14.39 14.67
CA ASN A 81 10.94 14.38 13.72
C ASN A 81 10.49 13.58 12.49
N TRP A 82 10.21 14.28 11.38
CA TRP A 82 9.69 13.68 10.16
C TRP A 82 10.65 12.69 9.52
N GLU A 83 11.95 13.00 9.44
CA GLU A 83 12.96 12.11 8.86
C GLU A 83 13.06 10.80 9.65
N GLY A 84 13.24 10.91 10.97
CA GLY A 84 13.31 9.75 11.86
C GLY A 84 12.01 8.94 11.85
N TRP A 85 10.86 9.60 11.70
CA TRP A 85 9.57 8.94 11.58
C TRP A 85 9.46 8.16 10.26
N ILE A 86 9.74 8.78 9.10
CA ILE A 86 9.71 8.11 7.79
C ILE A 86 10.67 6.91 7.81
N LEU A 87 11.91 7.09 8.29
CA LEU A 87 12.90 6.01 8.39
C LEU A 87 12.40 4.85 9.26
N SER A 88 11.75 5.14 10.39
CA SER A 88 11.18 4.08 11.25
C SER A 88 10.08 3.26 10.55
N ARG A 89 9.35 3.88 9.61
CA ARG A 89 8.30 3.24 8.83
C ARG A 89 8.88 2.40 7.71
N LEU A 90 9.84 2.95 6.97
CA LEU A 90 10.56 2.24 5.92
C LEU A 90 11.30 1.02 6.47
N LYS A 91 12.00 1.13 7.61
CA LYS A 91 12.68 -0.02 8.25
C LYS A 91 11.73 -1.18 8.55
N ARG A 92 10.49 -0.91 8.97
CA ARG A 92 9.52 -1.95 9.32
C ARG A 92 9.11 -2.81 8.13
N VAL A 93 9.14 -2.26 6.91
CA VAL A 93 8.74 -2.96 5.69
C VAL A 93 9.96 -3.44 4.90
N LEU A 94 11.03 -2.66 4.86
CA LEU A 94 12.26 -2.98 4.13
C LEU A 94 13.08 -4.07 4.81
N ILE A 95 13.15 -4.14 6.15
CA ILE A 95 13.94 -5.19 6.83
C ILE A 95 13.37 -6.59 6.52
N PRO A 96 12.07 -6.87 6.71
CA PRO A 96 11.51 -8.16 6.33
C PRO A 96 11.68 -8.46 4.84
N TYR A 97 11.46 -7.46 3.98
CA TYR A 97 11.68 -7.58 2.53
C TYR A 97 13.12 -8.02 2.21
N LEU A 98 14.13 -7.32 2.72
CA LEU A 98 15.53 -7.65 2.47
C LEU A 98 15.88 -9.05 2.96
N ILE A 99 15.34 -9.48 4.10
CA ILE A 99 15.59 -10.83 4.62
C ILE A 99 15.01 -11.91 3.70
N LEU A 100 13.80 -11.70 3.19
CA LEU A 100 13.08 -12.70 2.40
C LEU A 100 13.53 -12.73 0.93
N GLU A 101 13.73 -11.57 0.33
CA GLU A 101 13.94 -11.42 -1.12
C GLU A 101 15.43 -11.46 -1.51
N SER A 102 16.34 -11.07 -0.62
CA SER A 102 17.77 -11.06 -0.96
C SER A 102 18.30 -12.44 -1.38
N PRO A 103 17.98 -13.57 -0.71
CA PRO A 103 18.44 -14.88 -1.15
C PRO A 103 17.99 -15.22 -2.58
N PHE A 104 16.74 -14.90 -2.91
CA PHE A 104 16.18 -15.15 -4.25
C PHE A 104 16.89 -14.29 -5.31
N TRP A 105 17.02 -12.98 -5.09
CA TRP A 105 17.65 -12.09 -6.07
C TRP A 105 19.15 -12.33 -6.22
N ILE A 106 19.84 -12.76 -5.16
CA ILE A 106 21.24 -13.21 -5.25
C ILE A 106 21.32 -14.43 -6.17
N TRP A 107 20.50 -15.45 -5.93
CA TRP A 107 20.47 -16.66 -6.75
C TRP A 107 20.14 -16.33 -8.21
N TYR A 108 19.08 -15.55 -8.45
CA TYR A 108 18.63 -15.16 -9.79
C TYR A 108 19.73 -14.41 -10.55
N SER A 109 20.36 -13.42 -9.92
CA SER A 109 21.37 -12.58 -10.60
C SER A 109 22.66 -13.34 -10.92
N LEU A 110 22.99 -14.38 -10.15
CA LEU A 110 24.11 -15.27 -10.45
C LEU A 110 23.82 -16.19 -11.65
N HIS A 111 22.58 -16.66 -11.79
CA HIS A 111 22.18 -17.57 -12.88
C HIS A 111 21.89 -16.82 -14.20
N ASP A 112 21.34 -15.61 -14.12
CA ASP A 112 21.04 -14.75 -15.27
C ASP A 112 22.30 -14.01 -15.80
N GLY A 113 23.46 -14.19 -15.16
CA GLY A 113 24.74 -13.59 -15.58
C GLY A 113 24.86 -12.09 -15.33
N THR A 114 23.86 -11.45 -14.73
CA THR A 114 23.84 -10.02 -14.39
C THR A 114 24.70 -9.68 -13.16
N GLY A 115 24.99 -10.69 -12.34
CA GLY A 115 25.88 -10.60 -11.18
C GLY A 115 25.44 -9.56 -10.15
N ILE A 116 26.40 -8.87 -9.53
CA ILE A 116 26.10 -7.92 -8.45
C ILE A 116 25.26 -6.71 -8.92
N LYS A 117 25.38 -6.33 -10.20
CA LYS A 117 24.59 -5.23 -10.77
C LYS A 117 23.12 -5.61 -10.86
N GLY A 118 22.83 -6.83 -11.33
CA GLY A 118 21.47 -7.38 -11.34
C GLY A 118 20.87 -7.40 -9.95
N PHE A 119 21.63 -7.87 -8.95
CA PHE A 119 21.13 -7.92 -7.57
C PHE A 119 20.66 -6.56 -7.06
N PHE A 120 21.47 -5.51 -7.24
CA PHE A 120 21.08 -4.16 -6.82
C PHE A 120 19.92 -3.59 -7.65
N TYR A 121 19.82 -3.95 -8.93
CA TYR A 121 18.73 -3.53 -9.81
C TYR A 121 17.37 -4.11 -9.37
N TYR A 122 17.32 -5.40 -9.04
CA TYR A 122 16.08 -6.03 -8.57
C TYR A 122 15.73 -5.64 -7.13
N ILE A 123 16.71 -5.68 -6.21
CA ILE A 123 16.44 -5.42 -4.79
C ILE A 123 15.99 -3.98 -4.51
N SER A 124 16.38 -3.02 -5.37
CA SER A 124 16.00 -1.60 -5.27
C SER A 124 14.63 -1.27 -5.86
N PHE A 125 13.90 -2.26 -6.37
CA PHE A 125 12.65 -2.09 -7.13
C PHE A 125 12.81 -1.37 -8.47
N CYS A 126 14.04 -1.08 -8.94
CA CYS A 126 14.24 -0.43 -10.24
C CYS A 126 13.64 -1.26 -11.37
N SER A 127 13.80 -2.59 -11.33
CA SER A 127 13.19 -3.53 -12.28
C SER A 127 11.67 -3.41 -12.37
N TYR A 128 11.00 -2.99 -11.29
CA TYR A 128 9.55 -2.81 -11.34
C TYR A 128 9.18 -1.63 -12.24
N TRP A 129 9.85 -0.48 -12.07
CA TRP A 129 9.54 0.74 -12.82
C TRP A 129 9.88 0.64 -14.30
N THR A 130 10.86 -0.17 -14.67
CA THR A 130 11.35 -0.30 -16.05
C THR A 130 10.77 -1.52 -16.77
N GLU A 131 10.56 -2.63 -16.04
CA GLU A 131 10.21 -3.94 -16.62
C GLU A 131 8.93 -4.54 -16.03
N HIS A 132 8.29 -3.88 -15.05
CA HIS A 132 7.15 -4.42 -14.27
C HIS A 132 7.48 -5.69 -13.48
N VAL A 133 8.76 -5.92 -13.15
CA VAL A 133 9.21 -7.10 -12.41
C VAL A 133 9.54 -6.78 -10.95
N GLY A 134 8.99 -7.58 -10.04
CA GLY A 134 9.29 -7.54 -8.61
C GLY A 134 8.10 -7.13 -7.72
N LEU A 135 8.37 -6.89 -6.43
CA LEU A 135 7.35 -6.59 -5.43
C LEU A 135 6.79 -5.16 -5.54
N TRP A 136 5.89 -5.00 -6.50
CA TRP A 136 5.28 -3.72 -6.86
C TRP A 136 4.54 -3.02 -5.72
N PHE A 137 3.88 -3.77 -4.83
CA PHE A 137 3.13 -3.16 -3.73
C PHE A 137 4.06 -2.38 -2.78
N LEU A 138 5.28 -2.88 -2.57
CA LEU A 138 6.27 -2.24 -1.72
C LEU A 138 6.92 -1.05 -2.44
N ALA A 139 7.15 -1.18 -3.75
CA ALA A 139 7.57 -0.08 -4.61
C ALA A 139 6.58 1.10 -4.56
N LEU A 140 5.27 0.85 -4.48
CA LEU A 140 4.24 1.87 -4.25
C LEU A 140 4.22 2.41 -2.81
N LEU A 141 4.43 1.55 -1.82
CA LEU A 141 4.31 1.92 -0.40
C LEU A 141 5.37 2.94 0.04
N ILE A 142 6.59 2.82 -0.49
CA ILE A 142 7.72 3.72 -0.17
C ILE A 142 7.38 5.19 -0.51
N PRO A 143 7.03 5.56 -1.75
CA PRO A 143 6.67 6.94 -2.08
C PRO A 143 5.42 7.39 -1.32
N LEU A 144 4.45 6.51 -1.06
CA LEU A 144 3.30 6.83 -0.21
C LEU A 144 3.73 7.24 1.20
N TYR A 145 4.66 6.53 1.82
CA TYR A 145 5.17 6.88 3.15
C TYR A 145 5.92 8.22 3.15
N ILE A 146 6.67 8.51 2.10
CA ILE A 146 7.40 9.77 1.93
C ILE A 146 6.43 10.95 1.80
N ILE A 147 5.37 10.83 1.00
CA ILE A 147 4.37 11.91 0.80
C ILE A 147 3.35 12.01 1.95
N THR A 148 3.28 11.01 2.83
CA THR A 148 2.30 10.96 3.93
C THR A 148 2.26 12.21 4.82
N PRO A 149 3.38 12.87 5.19
CA PRO A 149 3.31 14.11 5.97
C PRO A 149 2.44 15.19 5.32
N LEU A 150 2.55 15.36 4.00
CA LEU A 150 1.73 16.27 3.22
C LEU A 150 0.27 15.80 3.18
N LEU A 151 0.06 14.53 2.86
CA LEU A 151 -1.29 13.94 2.82
C LEU A 151 -2.01 14.05 4.17
N TYR A 152 -1.29 13.85 5.27
CA TYR A 152 -1.84 13.97 6.63
C TYR A 152 -2.31 15.39 6.91
N LYS A 153 -1.55 16.42 6.49
CA LYS A 153 -1.97 17.82 6.63
C LYS A 153 -3.27 18.11 5.86
N LEU A 154 -3.40 17.60 4.64
CA LEU A 154 -4.59 17.78 3.82
C LEU A 154 -5.80 17.01 4.37
N LEU A 155 -5.59 15.74 4.73
CA LEU A 155 -6.64 14.80 5.14
C LEU A 155 -6.97 14.84 6.64
N SER A 156 -6.32 15.72 7.40
CA SER A 156 -6.68 16.04 8.80
C SER A 156 -7.20 17.48 8.96
N SER A 157 -7.39 18.21 7.86
CA SER A 157 -7.93 19.57 7.88
C SER A 157 -9.47 19.58 8.04
N SER A 158 -10.05 20.75 8.28
CA SER A 158 -11.51 20.94 8.30
C SER A 158 -12.20 20.52 6.98
N TYR A 159 -11.46 20.51 5.87
CA TYR A 159 -11.95 20.14 4.54
C TYR A 159 -11.50 18.74 4.12
N LYS A 160 -11.16 17.85 5.07
CA LYS A 160 -10.56 16.54 4.76
C LYS A 160 -11.32 15.71 3.72
N TYR A 161 -12.66 15.71 3.76
CA TYR A 161 -13.48 14.93 2.82
C TYR A 161 -13.49 15.53 1.41
N LEU A 162 -13.46 16.86 1.30
CA LEU A 162 -13.30 17.55 0.02
C LEU A 162 -11.90 17.28 -0.55
N ASN A 163 -10.86 17.41 0.27
CA ASN A 163 -9.48 17.11 -0.12
C ASN A 163 -9.32 15.65 -0.54
N LEU A 164 -9.96 14.71 0.17
CA LEU A 164 -10.02 13.31 -0.21
C LEU A 164 -10.67 13.14 -1.59
N GLY A 165 -11.85 13.74 -1.80
CA GLY A 165 -12.54 13.67 -3.09
C GLY A 165 -11.68 14.18 -4.25
N ILE A 166 -11.02 15.33 -4.07
CA ILE A 166 -10.10 15.91 -5.07
C ILE A 166 -8.93 14.97 -5.34
N LEU A 167 -8.26 14.47 -4.29
CA LEU A 167 -7.13 13.55 -4.43
C LEU A 167 -7.53 12.24 -5.12
N LEU A 168 -8.70 11.69 -4.79
CA LEU A 168 -9.23 10.49 -5.44
C LEU A 168 -9.48 10.74 -6.93
N VAL A 169 -10.11 11.85 -7.31
CA VAL A 169 -10.32 12.19 -8.72
C VAL A 169 -8.98 12.34 -9.45
N ILE A 170 -8.03 13.08 -8.88
CA ILE A 170 -6.70 13.27 -9.48
C ILE A 170 -6.01 11.93 -9.70
N VAL A 171 -5.94 11.10 -8.66
CA VAL A 171 -5.27 9.78 -8.74
C VAL A 171 -5.97 8.88 -9.75
N MET A 172 -7.30 8.82 -9.75
CA MET A 172 -8.05 7.97 -10.68
C MET A 172 -7.89 8.44 -12.13
N VAL A 173 -7.96 9.75 -12.39
CA VAL A 173 -7.75 10.31 -13.74
C VAL A 173 -6.34 9.98 -14.25
N ILE A 174 -5.31 10.20 -13.42
CA ILE A 174 -3.93 9.87 -13.81
C ILE A 174 -3.78 8.37 -14.07
N SER A 175 -4.42 7.52 -13.26
CA SER A 175 -4.31 6.06 -13.38
C SER A 175 -4.95 5.49 -14.65
N VAL A 176 -5.93 6.17 -15.24
CA VAL A 176 -6.66 5.68 -16.45
C VAL A 176 -6.36 6.48 -17.71
N TYR A 177 -5.62 7.59 -17.61
CA TYR A 177 -5.29 8.42 -18.75
C TYR A 177 -4.42 7.64 -19.74
N PRO A 178 -4.81 7.47 -21.02
CA PRO A 178 -4.02 6.65 -21.95
C PRO A 178 -2.71 7.35 -22.32
N VAL A 179 -1.57 6.71 -22.05
CA VAL A 179 -0.24 7.26 -22.37
C VAL A 179 0.59 6.29 -23.21
N GLY A 180 0.10 5.98 -24.41
CA GLY A 180 0.84 5.18 -25.42
C GLY A 180 1.57 3.94 -24.88
N ASP A 181 2.62 3.51 -25.58
CA ASP A 181 3.42 2.34 -25.19
C ASP A 181 4.63 2.75 -24.32
N ASN A 182 4.41 3.57 -23.29
CA ASN A 182 5.46 3.90 -22.33
C ASN A 182 5.38 2.99 -21.11
N THR A 183 6.29 2.01 -21.03
CA THR A 183 6.34 1.01 -19.96
C THR A 183 6.34 1.64 -18.56
N ILE A 184 7.15 2.68 -18.34
CA ILE A 184 7.31 3.33 -17.03
C ILE A 184 6.00 3.99 -16.59
N ILE A 185 5.34 4.70 -17.51
CA ILE A 185 4.08 5.37 -17.20
C ILE A 185 3.00 4.34 -16.92
N ASN A 186 2.94 3.28 -17.71
CA ASN A 186 2.01 2.17 -17.49
C ASN A 186 2.24 1.50 -16.12
N THR A 187 3.51 1.38 -15.66
CA THR A 187 3.82 0.87 -14.32
C THR A 187 3.27 1.79 -13.24
N ILE A 188 3.54 3.09 -13.36
CA ILE A 188 3.09 4.11 -12.41
C ILE A 188 1.56 4.08 -12.31
N GLN A 189 0.87 4.01 -13.45
CA GLN A 189 -0.60 3.95 -13.49
C GLN A 189 -1.17 2.70 -12.82
N SER A 190 -0.56 1.54 -13.08
CA SER A 190 -0.96 0.26 -12.47
C SER A 190 -0.94 0.31 -10.94
N CYS A 191 0.11 0.89 -10.35
CA CYS A 191 0.20 1.01 -8.91
C CYS A 191 -0.60 2.20 -8.34
N LEU A 192 -0.72 3.33 -9.07
CA LEU A 192 -1.56 4.46 -8.63
C LEU A 192 -3.03 4.09 -8.47
N PHE A 193 -3.55 3.18 -9.29
CA PHE A 193 -4.94 2.70 -9.22
C PHE A 193 -5.33 2.14 -7.82
N ARG A 194 -4.34 1.69 -7.04
CA ARG A 194 -4.53 1.11 -5.68
C ARG A 194 -4.38 2.12 -4.55
N THR A 195 -3.83 3.29 -4.84
CA THR A 195 -3.61 4.38 -3.88
C THR A 195 -4.90 4.89 -3.19
N PRO A 196 -6.10 4.89 -3.81
CA PRO A 196 -7.35 5.25 -3.14
C PRO A 196 -7.56 4.60 -1.77
N CYS A 197 -7.25 3.31 -1.63
CA CYS A 197 -7.39 2.60 -0.35
C CYS A 197 -6.54 3.24 0.75
N TYR A 198 -5.30 3.62 0.43
CA TYR A 198 -4.40 4.31 1.37
C TYR A 198 -4.95 5.68 1.80
N LEU A 199 -5.43 6.47 0.83
CA LEU A 199 -5.97 7.81 1.08
C LEU A 199 -7.23 7.77 1.95
N ILE A 200 -8.15 6.83 1.64
CA ILE A 200 -9.34 6.58 2.45
C ILE A 200 -8.92 6.22 3.87
N GLY A 201 -7.99 5.28 4.03
CA GLY A 201 -7.48 4.85 5.33
C GLY A 201 -6.88 5.97 6.15
N LEU A 202 -6.11 6.87 5.51
CA LEU A 202 -5.52 8.02 6.18
C LEU A 202 -6.59 9.04 6.61
N CYS A 203 -7.62 9.26 5.79
CA CYS A 203 -8.71 10.20 6.08
C CYS A 203 -9.63 9.73 7.21
N ILE A 204 -10.05 8.46 7.19
CA ILE A 204 -10.94 7.89 8.23
C ILE A 204 -10.21 7.57 9.54
N GLY A 205 -8.88 7.77 9.58
CA GLY A 205 -8.05 7.46 10.74
C GLY A 205 -8.49 8.19 12.02
N SER A 206 -9.05 9.40 11.90
CA SER A 206 -9.65 10.15 13.02
C SER A 206 -10.84 9.42 13.64
N GLU A 207 -11.79 9.01 12.81
CA GLU A 207 -13.04 8.36 13.22
C GLU A 207 -12.77 6.98 13.81
N VAL A 208 -11.81 6.25 13.21
CA VAL A 208 -11.32 4.98 13.74
C VAL A 208 -10.65 5.17 15.10
N LYS A 209 -10.03 6.33 15.37
CA LYS A 209 -9.41 6.66 16.67
C LYS A 209 -10.42 7.08 17.72
N GLU A 210 -11.44 7.84 17.34
CA GLU A 210 -12.50 8.32 18.22
C GLU A 210 -13.41 7.18 18.68
N SER A 211 -13.75 6.24 17.78
CA SER A 211 -14.56 5.05 18.09
C SER A 211 -13.90 4.04 19.05
N LYS A 212 -12.63 4.24 19.42
CA LYS A 212 -11.93 3.45 20.45
C LYS A 212 -12.17 3.98 21.87
N ARG A 213 -12.67 5.21 22.02
CA ARG A 213 -13.03 5.82 23.31
C ARG A 213 -14.47 5.49 23.67
#